data_AF-A0A0I9S7V0-F1
#
_entry.id   AF-A0A0I9S7V0-F1
#
_cell.length_a   1.000
_cell.length_b   1.000
_cell.length_c   1.000
_cell.angle_alpha   90.00
_cell.angle_beta   90.00
_cell.angle_gamma   90.00
#
_symmetry.space_group_name_H-M   'P 1'
#
loop_
_entity.id
_entity.type
_entity.pdbx_description
1 polymer ?
#
loop_
_entity_poly.entity_id
_entity_poly.type
_entity_poly.pdbx_seq_one_letter_code
_entity_poly.pdbx_strand_id
1 'polypeptide(L)' 'MEAKGVIHLEIKATGLHRYFGSPSAMYDNYTSQELGIARQSLLNYWQKTEKPYENAACIIRKGELERKKKKLNL' A
#
# COMPACT_ATOMS: atom_id res chain seq x y z
N MET A 1 3.21 18.69 8.22
CA MET A 1 2.80 17.36 8.73
C MET A 1 2.53 16.52 7.50
N GLU A 2 3.47 15.66 7.10
CA GLU A 2 3.28 14.79 5.94
C GLU A 2 2.11 13.82 6.22
N ALA A 3 1.13 13.79 5.33
CA ALA A 3 0.08 12.79 5.37
C ALA A 3 0.74 11.40 5.35
N LYS A 4 0.52 10.61 6.41
CA LYS A 4 1.04 9.24 6.45
C LYS A 4 0.20 8.42 5.47
N GLY A 5 0.77 8.11 4.31
CA GLY A 5 0.11 7.24 3.33
C GLY A 5 -0.23 5.87 3.94
N VAL A 6 -1.29 5.26 3.44
CA VAL A 6 -1.65 3.87 3.71
C VAL A 6 -1.57 3.06 2.42
N ILE A 7 -0.96 1.89 2.50
CA ILE A 7 -0.99 0.90 1.43
C ILE A 7 -1.95 -0.20 1.86
N HIS A 8 -2.97 -0.43 1.05
CA HIS A 8 -3.90 -1.54 1.24
C HIS A 8 -3.56 -2.66 0.27
N LEU A 9 -3.25 -3.83 0.82
CA LEU A 9 -2.99 -5.07 0.11
C LEU A 9 -4.19 -6.00 0.26
N GLU A 10 -4.68 -6.53 -0.84
CA GLU A 10 -5.71 -7.56 -0.91
C GLU A 10 -5.15 -8.79 -1.62
N ILE A 11 -5.10 -9.93 -0.92
CA ILE A 11 -4.66 -11.21 -1.48
C ILE A 11 -5.86 -11.92 -2.08
N LYS A 12 -5.91 -12.05 -3.41
CA LYS A 12 -7.07 -12.61 -4.12
C LYS A 12 -7.35 -14.07 -3.75
N ALA A 13 -6.30 -14.86 -3.52
CA ALA A 13 -6.44 -16.29 -3.22
C ALA A 13 -7.19 -16.56 -1.90
N THR A 14 -7.09 -15.66 -0.92
CA THR A 14 -7.66 -15.85 0.41
C THR A 14 -8.72 -14.80 0.77
N GLY A 15 -8.85 -13.74 -0.03
CA GLY A 15 -9.63 -12.55 0.31
C GLY A 15 -9.07 -11.81 1.53
N LEU A 16 -7.78 -11.99 1.87
CA LEU A 16 -7.18 -11.35 3.04
C LEU A 16 -6.80 -9.89 2.74
N HIS A 17 -7.20 -8.97 3.62
CA HIS A 17 -6.87 -7.55 3.55
C HIS A 17 -5.82 -7.18 4.61
N ARG A 18 -4.76 -6.49 4.20
CA ARG A 18 -3.69 -5.98 5.07
C ARG A 18 -3.42 -4.51 4.78
N TYR A 19 -2.99 -3.77 5.81
CA TYR A 19 -2.75 -2.34 5.74
C TYR A 19 -1.35 -2.01 6.25
N PHE A 20 -0.60 -1.24 5.47
CA PHE A 20 0.78 -0.88 5.76
C PHE A 20 0.96 0.63 5.72
N GLY A 21 1.87 1.15 6.55
CA GLY A 21 2.22 2.58 6.55
C GLY A 21 3.17 3.00 5.42
N SER A 22 3.71 2.05 4.67
CA SER A 22 4.58 2.31 3.50
C SER A 22 4.72 1.06 2.63
N PRO A 23 5.14 1.19 1.37
CA PRO A 23 5.48 0.05 0.53
C PRO A 23 6.60 -0.79 1.15
N SER A 24 7.60 -0.16 1.78
CA SER A 24 8.68 -0.91 2.45
C SER A 24 8.16 -1.84 3.55
N ALA A 25 7.21 -1.38 4.36
CA ALA A 25 6.61 -2.23 5.41
C ALA A 25 5.80 -3.41 4.84
N MET A 26 5.18 -3.25 3.67
CA MET A 26 4.53 -4.35 2.97
C MET A 26 5.56 -5.38 2.50
N TYR A 27 6.67 -4.94 1.90
CA TYR A 27 7.74 -5.83 1.41
C TYR A 27 8.60 -6.47 2.52
N ASP A 28 8.50 -5.98 3.76
CA ASP A 28 9.07 -6.64 4.94
C ASP A 28 8.29 -7.91 5.32
N ASN A 29 6.98 -7.95 4.99
CA ASN A 29 6.08 -9.06 5.28
C ASN A 29 5.81 -9.96 4.06
N TYR A 30 6.04 -9.47 2.84
CA TYR A 30 5.72 -10.16 1.60
C TYR A 30 6.85 -10.04 0.58
N THR A 31 7.16 -11.13 -0.08
CA THR A 31 8.17 -11.15 -1.14
C THR A 31 7.61 -10.67 -2.48
N SER A 32 8.50 -10.21 -3.36
CA SER A 32 8.13 -9.85 -4.74
C SER A 32 7.52 -11.02 -5.52
N GLN A 33 7.89 -12.27 -5.18
CA GLN A 33 7.31 -13.47 -5.79
C GLN A 33 5.88 -13.70 -5.34
N GLU A 34 5.57 -13.55 -4.05
CA GLU A 34 4.21 -13.67 -3.52
C GLU A 34 3.26 -12.61 -4.07
N LEU A 35 3.75 -11.37 -4.20
CA LEU A 35 2.96 -10.26 -4.72
C LEU A 35 2.91 -10.25 -6.26
N GLY A 36 3.78 -10.98 -6.95
CA GLY A 36 3.92 -10.93 -8.40
C GLY A 36 4.45 -9.61 -8.95
N ILE A 37 5.04 -8.75 -8.11
CA ILE A 37 5.62 -7.47 -8.49
C ILE A 37 6.76 -7.06 -7.54
N ALA A 38 7.87 -6.59 -8.12
CA ALA A 38 8.98 -6.02 -7.35
C ALA A 38 8.67 -4.61 -6.84
N ARG A 39 9.21 -4.25 -5.68
CA ARG A 39 8.99 -2.93 -5.04
C ARG A 39 9.25 -1.77 -5.99
N GLN A 40 10.38 -1.80 -6.71
CA GLN A 40 10.74 -0.72 -7.63
C GLN A 40 9.74 -0.59 -8.79
N SER A 41 9.27 -1.71 -9.33
CA SER A 41 8.26 -1.74 -10.40
C SER A 41 6.92 -1.19 -9.93
N LEU A 42 6.50 -1.52 -8.71
CA LEU A 42 5.27 -0.98 -8.10
C LEU A 42 5.37 0.55 -7.93
N LEU A 43 6.50 1.04 -7.45
CA LEU A 43 6.74 2.49 -7.32
C LEU A 43 6.75 3.18 -8.69
N ASN A 44 7.40 2.58 -9.69
CA ASN A 44 7.43 3.12 -11.06
C ASN A 44 6.03 3.12 -11.69
N TYR A 45 5.20 2.11 -11.40
CA TYR A 45 3.81 2.08 -11.83
C TYR A 45 3.03 3.27 -11.23
N TRP A 46 3.14 3.49 -9.92
CA TRP A 46 2.45 4.62 -9.26
C TRP A 46 2.99 6.00 -9.62
N GLN A 47 4.19 6.12 -10.18
CA GLN A 47 4.66 7.39 -10.76
C GLN A 47 3.93 7.72 -12.07
N LYS A 48 3.43 6.70 -12.78
CA LYS A 48 2.76 6.84 -14.07
C LYS A 48 1.24 6.85 -13.97
N THR A 49 0.69 6.35 -12.87
CA THR A 49 -0.77 6.27 -12.68
C THR A 49 -1.17 6.28 -11.21
N GLU A 50 -2.33 6.86 -10.92
CA GLU A 50 -2.96 6.83 -9.60
C GLU A 50 -3.84 5.57 -9.40
N LYS A 51 -3.95 4.72 -10.42
CA LYS A 51 -4.77 3.51 -10.36
C LYS A 51 -4.18 2.49 -9.37
N PRO A 52 -5.03 1.66 -8.74
CA PRO A 52 -4.57 0.47 -8.04
C PRO A 52 -3.74 -0.43 -8.96
N TYR A 53 -2.68 -1.00 -8.42
CA TYR A 53 -2.01 -2.10 -9.10
C TYR A 53 -2.82 -3.37 -8.88
N GLU A 54 -3.05 -4.15 -9.93
CA GLU A 54 -3.75 -5.42 -9.86
C GLU A 54 -3.05 -6.46 -10.73
N ASN A 55 -2.92 -7.68 -10.21
CA ASN A 55 -2.51 -8.85 -10.97
C ASN A 55 -3.33 -10.09 -10.56
N ALA A 56 -2.89 -11.28 -10.96
CA ALA A 56 -3.57 -12.54 -10.62
C ALA A 56 -3.52 -12.87 -9.11
N ALA A 57 -2.49 -12.41 -8.39
CA ALA A 57 -2.27 -12.75 -6.98
C ALA A 57 -2.91 -11.73 -6.02
N CYS A 58 -2.83 -10.43 -6.32
CA CYS A 58 -3.23 -9.39 -5.39
C CYS A 58 -3.71 -8.09 -6.06
N ILE A 59 -4.34 -7.24 -5.24
CA ILE A 59 -4.65 -5.84 -5.54
C ILE A 59 -3.95 -4.95 -4.51
N ILE A 60 -3.22 -3.94 -4.97
CA ILE A 60 -2.47 -3.01 -4.13
C ILE A 60 -2.98 -1.58 -4.39
N ARG A 61 -3.54 -0.97 -3.35
CA ARG A 61 -4.10 0.39 -3.38
C ARG A 61 -3.25 1.33 -2.54
N LYS A 62 -3.12 2.58 -2.99
CA LYS A 62 -2.48 3.67 -2.25
C LYS A 62 -3.56 4.63 -1.80
N GLY A 63 -3.58 4.95 -0.51
CA GLY A 63 -4.51 5.92 0.07
C GLY A 63 -3.82 6.84 1.07
N GLU A 64 -4.58 7.77 1.60
CA GLU A 64 -4.16 8.67 2.67
C GLU A 64 -4.84 8.28 3.97
N LEU A 65 -4.08 8.29 5.07
CA LEU A 65 -4.61 7.98 6.39
C LEU A 65 -5.11 9.27 7.06
N GLU A 66 -6.43 9.44 7.08
CA GLU A 66 -7.08 10.52 7.81
C GLU A 66 -6.92 10.29 9.32
N ARG A 67 -6.13 11.14 9.99
CA ARG A 67 -5.95 11.10 11.45
C ARG A 67 -6.73 12.23 12.09
N LYS A 68 -7.32 11.98 13.27
CA LYS A 68 -7.83 13.06 14.13
C LYS A 68 -6.70 14.05 14.38
N LYS A 69 -6.91 15.33 14.02
CA LYS A 69 -6.04 16.43 14.44
C LYS A 69 -6.06 16.45 15.98
N LYS A 70 -4.90 16.30 16.61
CA LYS A 70 -4.77 16.49 18.05
C LYS A 70 -5.18 17.94 18.30
N LYS A 71 -6.27 18.19 19.04
CA LYS A 71 -6.55 19.54 19.54
C LYS A 71 -5.38 19.86 20.47
N LEU A 72 -4.47 20.73 20.02
CA LEU A 72 -3.55 21.38 20.93
C LEU A 72 -4.43 22.35 21.73
N ASN A 73 -4.81 21.97 22.94
CA ASN A 73 -5.38 22.93 23.87
C ASN A 73 -4.23 23.89 24.19
N LEU A 74 -4.30 25.11 23.66
CA LEU A 74 -3.47 26.24 24.07
C LEU A 74 -4.17 26.94 25.23
#